data_AF-A0A0W0WCD3-F1
#
_entry.id   AF-A0A0W0WCD3-F1
#
_cell.length_a   1.000
_cell.length_b   1.000
_cell.length_c   1.000
_cell.angle_alpha   90.00
_cell.angle_beta   90.00
_cell.angle_gamma   90.00
#
_symmetry.space_group_name_H-M   'P 1'
#
loop_
_entity.id
_entity.type
_entity.pdbx_description
1 polymer ?
#
loop_
_entity_poly.entity_id
_entity_poly.type
_entity_poly.pdbx_seq_one_letter_code
_entity_poly.pdbx_strand_id
1 'polypeptide(L)' 'LRTTNMQERINEEIRRRERVIRIFPNDDSAWRLIGALLAEQNEQWQSRRYLNMDEFNDWLAENEAGKSNVVGMNALTK' A
#
# COMPACT_ATOMS: atom_id res chain seq x y z
N LEU A 1 -14.11 -16.23 4.96
CA LEU A 1 -12.77 -16.88 4.84
C LEU A 1 -11.74 -15.93 5.45
N ARG A 2 -11.17 -16.25 6.62
CA ARG A 2 -10.02 -15.50 7.16
C ARG A 2 -8.78 -16.12 6.52
N THR A 3 -8.05 -15.37 5.70
CA THR A 3 -6.82 -15.85 5.06
C THR A 3 -5.63 -15.26 5.82
N THR A 4 -4.81 -16.13 6.42
CA THR A 4 -3.56 -15.77 7.11
C THR A 4 -2.33 -15.88 6.21
N ASN A 5 -2.53 -16.14 4.92
CA ASN A 5 -1.48 -16.41 3.93
C ASN A 5 -0.34 -15.38 3.92
N MET A 6 -0.65 -14.08 4.06
CA MET A 6 0.40 -13.05 4.10
C MET A 6 1.27 -13.17 5.35
N GLN A 7 0.65 -13.45 6.50
CA GLN A 7 1.33 -13.59 7.78
C GLN A 7 2.17 -14.86 7.83
N GLU A 8 1.64 -15.96 7.27
CA GLU A 8 2.37 -17.22 7.08
C GLU A 8 3.60 -17.05 6.20
N ARG A 9 3.47 -16.34 5.08
CA ARG A 9 4.60 -16.07 4.17
C ARG A 9 5.70 -15.24 4.84
N ILE A 10 5.34 -14.24 5.63
CA ILE A 10 6.32 -13.46 6.41
C ILE A 10 7.03 -14.36 7.44
N ASN A 11 6.28 -15.20 8.16
CA ASN A 11 6.84 -16.12 9.15
C ASN A 11 7.79 -17.16 8.54
N GLU A 12 7.49 -17.65 7.34
CA GLU A 12 8.38 -18.54 6.59
C GLU A 12 9.68 -17.86 6.20
N GLU A 13 9.61 -16.61 5.73
CA GLU A 13 10.80 -15.84 5.35
C GLU A 13 11.69 -15.50 6.55
N ILE A 14 11.08 -15.16 7.70
CA ILE A 14 11.82 -14.99 8.96
C ILE A 14 12.58 -16.28 9.31
N ARG A 15 11.90 -17.43 9.30
CA ARG A 15 12.54 -18.73 9.59
C ARG A 15 13.62 -19.11 8.59
N ARG A 16 13.46 -18.73 7.32
CA ARG A 16 14.48 -18.96 6.29
C ARG A 16 15.74 -18.15 6.57
N ARG A 17 15.61 -16.87 6.90
CA ARG A 17 16.75 -15.98 7.20
C ARG A 17 17.41 -16.34 8.53
N GLU A 18 16.62 -16.74 9.53
CA GLU A 18 17.11 -17.28 10.80
C GLU A 18 17.99 -18.52 10.61
N ARG A 19 17.57 -19.49 9.79
CA ARG A 19 18.34 -20.71 9.51
C ARG A 19 19.75 -20.45 8.95
N VAL A 20 19.93 -19.36 8.22
CA VAL A 20 21.24 -18.96 7.67
C VAL A 20 22.14 -18.38 8.77
N ILE A 21 21.57 -17.58 9.67
CA ILE A 21 22.30 -16.91 10.75
C ILE A 21 22.71 -17.89 11.86
N ARG A 22 21.88 -18.90 12.14
CA ARG A 22 22.06 -19.94 13.18
C ARG A 22 22.01 -19.44 14.62
N ILE A 23 22.82 -18.44 14.98
CA ILE A 23 22.90 -17.87 16.33
C ILE A 23 23.02 -16.34 16.21
N PHE A 24 22.15 -15.61 16.90
CA PHE A 24 22.25 -14.16 16.98
C PHE A 24 23.24 -13.73 18.07
N PRO A 25 24.05 -12.68 17.83
CA PRO A 25 24.99 -12.17 18.82
C PRO A 25 24.31 -11.38 19.95
N ASN A 26 23.11 -10.85 19.72
CA ASN A 26 22.24 -10.18 20.70
C ASN A 26 20.81 -10.02 20.15
N ASP A 27 19.88 -9.63 21.01
CA ASP A 27 18.46 -9.44 20.66
C ASP A 27 18.26 -8.31 19.63
N ASP A 28 19.04 -7.24 19.73
CA ASP A 28 18.99 -6.11 18.78
C ASP A 28 19.27 -6.55 17.34
N SER A 29 20.13 -7.54 17.15
CA SER A 29 20.44 -8.09 15.82
C SER A 29 19.25 -8.83 15.22
N ALA A 30 18.46 -9.52 16.06
CA ALA A 30 17.22 -10.14 15.63
C ALA A 30 16.16 -9.09 15.26
N TRP A 31 16.02 -8.03 16.08
CA TRP A 31 15.12 -6.91 15.77
C TRP A 31 15.48 -6.23 14.45
N ARG A 32 16.77 -6.02 14.18
CA ARG A 32 17.24 -5.43 12.92
C ARG A 32 16.89 -6.29 11.71
N LEU A 33 17.04 -7.61 11.81
CA LEU A 33 16.67 -8.53 10.74
C LEU A 33 15.17 -8.43 10.41
N ILE A 34 14.33 -8.50 11.45
CA ILE A 34 12.88 -8.46 11.29
C ILE A 34 12.45 -7.09 10.76
N GLY A 35 13.01 -6.01 11.31
CA GLY A 35 12.74 -4.65 10.85
C GLY A 35 13.10 -4.43 9.37
N ALA A 36 14.28 -4.90 8.95
CA ALA A 36 14.70 -4.82 7.56
C ALA A 36 13.79 -5.63 6.61
N LEU A 37 13.39 -6.84 7.00
CA LEU A 37 12.46 -7.67 6.23
C LEU A 37 11.08 -7.00 6.07
N LEU A 38 10.56 -6.40 7.15
CA LEU A 38 9.26 -5.72 7.11
C LEU A 38 9.32 -4.44 6.26
N ALA A 39 10.43 -3.69 6.32
CA ALA A 39 10.63 -2.52 5.46
C ALA A 39 10.63 -2.90 3.98
N GLU A 40 11.36 -3.97 3.61
CA GLU A 40 11.39 -4.52 2.25
C GLU A 40 9.98 -4.94 1.79
N GLN A 41 9.23 -5.65 2.64
CA GLN A 41 7.89 -6.09 2.29
C GLN A 41 6.90 -4.93 2.16
N ASN A 42 7.04 -3.90 3.00
CA ASN A 42 6.25 -2.69 2.91
C ASN A 42 6.50 -1.95 1.58
N GLU A 43 7.76 -1.77 1.18
CA GLU A 43 8.10 -1.14 -0.10
C GLU A 43 7.49 -1.90 -1.30
N GLN A 44 7.57 -3.23 -1.29
CA GLN A 44 6.91 -4.08 -2.29
C GLN A 44 5.38 -3.91 -2.31
N TRP A 45 4.75 -3.70 -1.15
CA TRP A 45 3.30 -3.47 -1.08
C TRP A 45 2.91 -2.08 -1.57
N GLN A 46 3.70 -1.05 -1.27
CA GLN A 46 3.49 0.31 -1.77
C GLN A 46 3.61 0.38 -3.30
N SER A 47 4.51 -0.41 -3.90
CA SER A 47 4.65 -0.49 -5.36
C SER A 47 3.41 -1.08 -6.06
N ARG A 48 2.54 -1.80 -5.35
CA ARG A 48 1.36 -2.43 -5.95
C ARG A 48 0.19 -1.44 -5.92
N ARG A 49 -0.20 -0.92 -7.09
CA ARG A 49 -1.47 -0.19 -7.25
C ARG A 49 -2.63 -1.17 -7.12
N TYR A 50 -3.12 -1.35 -5.89
CA TYR A 50 -4.30 -2.18 -5.63
C TYR A 50 -5.62 -1.50 -6.02
N LEU A 51 -5.63 -0.16 -6.11
CA LEU A 51 -6.72 0.60 -6.69
C LEU A 51 -6.17 1.45 -7.84
N ASN A 52 -6.63 1.18 -9.06
CA ASN A 52 -6.45 2.12 -10.14
C ASN A 52 -7.53 3.20 -10.02
N MET A 53 -7.11 4.45 -9.79
CA MET A 53 -8.02 5.59 -9.64
C MET A 53 -8.19 6.38 -10.95
N ASP A 54 -7.54 5.96 -12.04
CA ASP A 54 -7.58 6.68 -13.32
C ASP A 54 -9.03 6.92 -13.78
N GLU A 55 -9.86 5.88 -13.80
CA GLU A 55 -11.29 5.98 -14.19
C GLU A 55 -12.11 6.89 -13.24
N PHE A 56 -11.83 6.84 -11.93
CA PHE A 56 -12.50 7.71 -10.96
C PHE A 56 -12.09 9.18 -11.14
N ASN A 57 -10.81 9.42 -11.44
CA ASN A 57 -10.27 10.76 -11.66
C ASN A 57 -10.81 11.36 -12.96
N ASP A 58 -10.92 10.57 -14.02
CA ASP A 58 -11.52 10.97 -15.29
C ASP A 58 -12.99 11.37 -15.08
N TRP A 59 -13.76 10.55 -14.35
CA TRP A 59 -15.14 10.88 -13.97
C TRP A 59 -15.23 12.17 -13.13
N LEU A 60 -14.30 12.37 -12.18
CA LEU A 60 -14.29 13.56 -11.34
C LEU A 60 -14.02 14.83 -12.16
N ALA A 61 -13.08 14.77 -13.11
CA ALA A 61 -12.74 15.88 -14.00
C ALA A 61 -13.91 16.28 -14.91
N GLU A 62 -14.64 15.31 -15.45
CA GLU A 62 -15.86 15.55 -16.24
C GLU A 62 -16.96 16.23 -15.41
N ASN A 63 -17.12 15.82 -14.15
CA ASN A 63 -18.13 16.37 -13.25
C ASN A 63 -17.79 17.76 -12.71
N GLU A 64 -16.51 18.08 -12.48
CA GLU A 64 -16.09 19.44 -12.13
C GLU A 64 -16.27 20.42 -13.29
N ALA A 65 -15.96 19.99 -14.52
CA ALA A 65 -16.24 20.77 -15.73
C ALA A 65 -17.76 21.03 -15.88
N GLY A 66 -18.59 20.01 -15.67
CA GLY A 66 -20.05 20.13 -15.71
C GLY A 66 -20.63 21.07 -14.64
N LYS A 67 -20.10 21.06 -13.41
CA LYS A 67 -20.54 21.95 -12.33
C LYS A 67 -20.24 23.42 -12.61
N SER A 68 -19.09 23.74 -13.19
CA SER A 68 -18.72 25.12 -13.53
C SER A 68 -19.68 25.75 -14.55
N ASN A 69 -20.11 24.98 -15.55
CA ASN A 69 -21.05 25.45 -16.57
C ASN A 69 -22.45 25.69 -16.01
N VAL A 70 -22.94 24.84 -15.10
CA VAL A 70 -24.28 25.02 -14.49
C VAL A 70 -24.33 26.21 -13.54
N VAL A 71 -23.24 26.45 -12.79
CA VAL A 71 -23.15 27.60 -11.86
C VAL A 71 -23.07 28.92 -12.63
N GLY A 72 -22.28 28.98 -13.71
CA GLY A 72 -22.21 30.18 -14.57
C GLY A 72 -23.54 30.50 -15.27
N MET A 73 -24.27 29.47 -15.71
CA MET A 73 -25.56 29.66 -16.38
C MET A 73 -26.64 30.16 -15.43
N ASN A 74 -26.70 29.67 -14.18
CA ASN A 74 -27.66 30.15 -13.17
C ASN A 74 -27.34 31.57 -12.64
N ALA A 75 -26.09 32.02 -12.73
CA ALA A 75 -25.70 33.39 -12.36
C ALA A 75 -26.09 34.44 -13.42
N LEU A 76 -26.30 34.03 -14.68
CA LEU A 76 -26.78 34.88 -15.77
C LEU A 76 -28.31 34.99 -15.82
N THR A 77 -29.03 34.07 -15.18
CA THR A 77 -30.51 34.03 -15.15
C THR A 77 -31.12 34.76 -13.95
N LYS A 78 -30.30 35.35 -13.07
CA LYS A 78 -30.71 36.21 -11.94
C LYS A 78 -30.24 37.64 -12.16
#